data_AF-V8CD54-F1
#
_entry.id   AF-V8CD54-F1
#
_cell.length_a   1.000
_cell.length_b   1.000
_cell.length_c   1.000
_cell.angle_alpha   90.00
_cell.angle_beta   90.00
_cell.angle_gamma   90.00
#
_symmetry.space_group_name_H-M   'P 1'
#
loop_
_entity.id
_entity.type
_entity.pdbx_description
1 polymer ?
#
loop_
_entity_poly.entity_id
_entity_poly.type
_entity_poly.pdbx_seq_one_letter_code
_entity_poly.pdbx_strand_id
1 'polypeptide(L)'
;MAKSLDVDNARYYKLIIVDESHNLSNNQGTCYRNIRELIQKQDCKVLLLTVTPYNKHYKDLSAQLRLFIGDDTDLGICPEAYIRQIGGERAFSEKHDGFNRNIKAFEHSDCQEDWQELMKLFLIRRTRTFIKDNYVKTDPKNNRKYLEFKDGHRS
;
A
#
# COMPACT_ATOMS: atom_id res chain seq x y z
N MET A 1 15.76 6.50 20.18
CA MET A 1 14.66 7.22 19.48
C MET A 1 15.21 7.74 18.17
N ALA A 2 14.45 7.66 17.07
CA ALA A 2 14.89 8.23 15.79
C ALA A 2 14.97 9.76 15.91
N LYS A 3 16.04 10.37 15.37
CA LYS A 3 16.23 11.82 15.36
C LYS A 3 15.25 12.46 14.38
N SER A 4 14.75 13.65 14.69
CA SER A 4 13.97 14.44 13.72
C SER A 4 14.83 14.71 12.48
N LEU A 5 14.24 14.60 11.29
CA LEU A 5 14.91 14.97 10.05
C LEU A 5 14.79 16.48 9.84
N ASP A 6 15.88 17.15 9.50
CA ASP A 6 15.84 18.53 9.04
C ASP A 6 15.46 18.55 7.56
N VAL A 7 14.16 18.67 7.30
CA VAL A 7 13.60 18.57 5.95
C VAL A 7 13.92 19.81 5.11
N ASP A 8 14.18 20.97 5.73
CA ASP A 8 14.60 22.21 5.05
C ASP A 8 15.97 22.09 4.40
N ASN A 9 16.91 21.48 5.11
CA ASN A 9 18.29 21.31 4.64
C ASN A 9 18.55 19.92 4.03
N ALA A 10 17.52 19.07 3.96
CA ALA A 10 17.63 17.75 3.34
C ALA A 10 17.92 17.85 1.84
N ARG A 11 18.76 16.95 1.34
CA ARG A 11 18.94 16.76 -0.11
C ARG A 11 17.58 16.50 -0.76
N TYR A 12 17.42 16.94 -2.00
CA TYR A 12 16.25 16.61 -2.81
C TYR A 12 16.28 15.14 -3.23
N TYR A 13 15.20 14.42 -2.93
CA TYR A 13 14.99 13.03 -3.32
C TYR A 13 13.77 12.91 -4.23
N LYS A 14 13.96 12.48 -5.48
CA LYS A 14 12.83 12.25 -6.40
C LYS A 14 12.01 11.00 -6.04
N LEU A 15 12.67 9.98 -5.47
CA LEU A 15 12.09 8.69 -5.12
C LEU A 15 12.59 8.26 -3.75
N ILE A 16 11.67 7.83 -2.91
CA ILE A 16 11.93 7.20 -1.62
C ILE A 16 11.52 5.73 -1.74
N ILE A 17 12.44 4.83 -1.40
CA ILE A 17 12.17 3.39 -1.32
C ILE A 17 12.26 3.00 0.15
N VAL A 18 11.19 2.41 0.68
CA VAL A 18 11.16 1.91 2.06
C VAL A 18 11.09 0.39 2.01
N ASP A 19 12.16 -0.26 2.44
CA ASP A 19 12.14 -1.69 2.68
C ASP A 19 11.49 -2.01 4.03
N GLU A 20 10.88 -3.19 4.13
CA GLU A 20 10.09 -3.63 5.27
C GLU A 20 9.11 -2.55 5.75
N SER A 21 8.33 -2.02 4.79
CA SER A 21 7.40 -0.90 5.00
C SER A 21 6.31 -1.21 6.03
N HIS A 22 6.14 -2.48 6.41
CA HIS A 22 5.29 -2.88 7.52
C HIS A 22 5.66 -2.18 8.84
N ASN A 23 6.90 -1.70 9.00
CA ASN A 23 7.36 -0.89 10.14
C ASN A 23 6.76 0.53 10.18
N LEU A 24 6.16 1.01 9.08
CA LEU A 24 5.51 2.32 8.98
C LEU A 24 3.99 2.26 9.22
N SER A 25 3.47 1.19 9.82
CA SER A 25 2.07 1.09 10.23
C SER A 25 1.68 2.05 11.36
N ASN A 26 2.65 2.48 12.18
CA ASN A 26 2.40 3.41 13.28
C ASN A 26 2.62 4.87 12.83
N ASN A 27 1.54 5.60 12.61
CA ASN A 27 1.56 7.00 12.18
C ASN A 27 2.09 8.00 13.23
N GLN A 28 2.24 7.59 14.50
CA GLN A 28 2.77 8.44 15.57
C GLN A 28 4.31 8.37 15.68
N GLY A 29 4.94 7.42 14.99
CA GLY A 29 6.39 7.25 15.06
C GLY A 29 7.14 8.42 14.41
N THR A 30 8.25 8.83 15.02
CA THR A 30 9.12 9.88 14.46
C THR A 30 9.59 9.56 13.04
N CYS A 31 9.85 8.29 12.73
CA CYS A 31 10.22 7.83 11.39
C CYS A 31 9.11 8.12 10.36
N TYR A 32 7.86 7.76 10.69
CA TYR A 32 6.71 8.01 9.85
C TYR A 32 6.55 9.51 9.55
N ARG A 33 6.60 10.36 10.59
CA ARG A 33 6.48 11.81 10.44
C ARG A 33 7.58 12.40 9.57
N ASN A 34 8.84 12.04 9.84
CA ASN A 34 9.97 12.50 9.03
C ASN A 34 9.81 12.15 7.54
N ILE A 35 9.40 10.92 7.24
CA ILE A 35 9.20 10.47 5.85
C ILE A 35 8.04 11.22 5.21
N ARG A 36 6.90 11.35 5.92
CA ARG A 36 5.72 12.06 5.42
C ARG A 36 6.02 13.54 5.12
N GLU A 37 6.71 14.22 6.03
CA GLU A 37 7.12 15.62 5.84
C GLU A 37 8.06 15.76 4.64
N LEU A 38 9.01 14.84 4.47
CA LEU A 38 9.91 14.81 3.32
C LEU A 38 9.14 14.64 2.00
N ILE A 39 8.20 13.69 1.95
CA ILE A 39 7.34 13.45 0.79
C ILE A 39 6.53 14.70 0.44
N GLN A 40 5.88 15.30 1.43
CA GLN A 40 5.02 16.47 1.23
C GLN A 40 5.82 17.70 0.77
N LYS A 41 7.01 17.91 1.32
CA LYS A 41 7.84 19.08 0.99
C LYS A 41 8.47 19.00 -0.39
N GLN A 42 8.90 17.80 -0.80
CA GLN A 42 9.69 17.61 -2.03
C GLN A 42 8.88 16.97 -3.18
N ASP A 43 7.61 16.63 -2.95
CA ASP A 43 6.77 15.85 -3.89
C ASP A 43 7.44 14.55 -4.35
N CYS A 44 8.01 13.83 -3.37
CA CYS A 44 8.71 12.57 -3.63
C CYS A 44 7.73 11.51 -4.14
N LYS A 45 8.16 10.70 -5.12
CA LYS A 45 7.52 9.40 -5.37
C LYS A 45 7.94 8.42 -4.29
N VAL A 46 7.07 7.47 -3.96
CA VAL A 46 7.28 6.50 -2.88
C VAL A 46 7.06 5.08 -3.39
N LEU A 47 8.00 4.19 -3.08
CA LEU A 47 7.89 2.75 -3.31
C LEU A 47 8.03 2.03 -1.96
N LEU A 48 6.97 1.35 -1.55
CA LEU A 48 6.93 0.57 -0.31
C LEU A 48 7.15 -0.91 -0.64
N LEU A 49 8.15 -1.53 -0.02
CA LEU A 49 8.46 -2.95 -0.18
C LEU A 49 8.06 -3.68 1.11
N THR A 50 7.28 -4.75 0.97
CA THR A 50 6.90 -5.61 2.09
C THR A 50 6.57 -7.03 1.62
N VAL A 51 6.95 -8.02 2.42
CA VAL A 51 6.52 -9.41 2.23
C VAL A 51 5.09 -9.67 2.69
N THR A 52 4.55 -8.80 3.56
CA THR A 52 3.19 -8.87 4.12
C THR A 52 2.39 -7.63 3.75
N PRO A 53 1.70 -7.63 2.60
CA PRO A 53 0.94 -6.47 2.14
C PRO A 53 -0.40 -6.27 2.84
N TYR A 54 -0.83 -7.25 3.64
CA TYR A 54 -2.02 -7.15 4.49
C TYR A 54 -1.55 -7.44 5.93
N ASN A 55 -1.48 -6.39 6.76
CA ASN A 55 -1.21 -6.55 8.19
C ASN A 55 -2.48 -7.00 8.94
N LYS A 56 -2.35 -7.31 10.24
CA LYS A 56 -3.47 -7.82 11.07
C LYS A 56 -4.64 -6.83 11.18
N HIS A 57 -4.38 -5.52 11.01
CA HIS A 57 -5.40 -4.48 11.11
C HIS A 57 -5.39 -3.59 9.87
N TYR A 58 -6.56 -3.32 9.29
CA TYR A 58 -6.64 -2.48 8.11
C TYR A 58 -6.22 -1.02 8.33
N LYS A 59 -6.37 -0.52 9.56
CA LYS A 59 -5.87 0.80 9.95
C LYS A 59 -4.36 0.96 9.73
N ASP A 60 -3.60 -0.13 9.87
CA ASP A 60 -2.16 -0.14 9.59
C ASP A 60 -1.88 0.09 8.10
N LEU A 61 -2.73 -0.44 7.22
CA LEU A 61 -2.64 -0.22 5.77
C LEU A 61 -2.99 1.22 5.41
N SER A 62 -4.05 1.77 6.02
CA SER A 62 -4.39 3.18 5.85
C SER A 62 -3.23 4.09 6.23
N ALA A 63 -2.59 3.83 7.39
CA ALA A 63 -1.43 4.60 7.81
C ALA A 63 -0.31 4.60 6.75
N GLN A 64 0.03 3.44 6.20
CA GLN A 64 1.05 3.33 5.14
C GLN A 64 0.65 4.09 3.87
N LEU A 65 -0.61 3.96 3.41
CA LEU A 65 -1.10 4.66 2.23
C LEU A 65 -1.10 6.19 2.42
N ARG A 66 -1.43 6.67 3.63
CA ARG A 66 -1.43 8.09 4.00
C ARG A 66 -0.03 8.74 4.04
N LEU A 67 1.04 7.97 3.81
CA LEU A 67 2.37 8.54 3.55
C LEU A 67 2.39 9.35 2.24
N PHE A 68 1.65 8.90 1.23
CA PHE A 68 1.65 9.50 -0.11
C PHE A 68 0.26 9.88 -0.63
N ILE A 69 -0.81 9.40 0.01
CA ILE A 69 -2.19 9.79 -0.29
C ILE A 69 -2.61 10.88 0.70
N GLY A 70 -3.10 12.01 0.16
CA GLY A 70 -3.73 13.04 0.97
C GLY A 70 -5.04 12.55 1.56
N ASP A 71 -5.34 12.95 2.78
CA ASP A 71 -6.50 12.51 3.56
C ASP A 71 -7.85 12.67 2.83
N ASP A 72 -7.99 13.71 2.02
CA ASP A 72 -9.21 14.04 1.28
C ASP A 72 -9.06 13.82 -0.24
N THR A 73 -8.02 13.07 -0.65
CA THR A 73 -7.80 12.69 -2.04
C THR A 73 -8.96 11.83 -2.52
N ASP A 74 -9.56 12.19 -3.65
CA ASP A 74 -10.55 11.35 -4.32
C ASP A 74 -9.85 10.14 -4.97
N LEU A 75 -10.12 8.96 -4.44
CA LEU A 75 -9.58 7.68 -4.91
C LEU A 75 -10.39 7.11 -6.08
N GLY A 76 -11.55 7.70 -6.40
CA GLY A 76 -12.46 7.20 -7.44
C GLY A 76 -13.27 5.95 -7.04
N ILE A 77 -13.02 5.38 -5.86
CA ILE A 77 -13.71 4.22 -5.28
C ILE A 77 -14.13 4.51 -3.84
N CYS A 78 -15.12 3.79 -3.33
CA CYS A 78 -15.63 3.90 -1.97
C CYS A 78 -15.71 2.51 -1.30
N PRO A 79 -15.87 2.43 0.04
CA PRO A 79 -16.07 1.16 0.72
C PRO A 79 -17.49 0.63 0.51
N GLU A 80 -17.76 0.08 -0.69
CA GLU A 80 -19.09 -0.36 -1.12
C GLU A 80 -19.73 -1.41 -0.21
N ALA A 81 -18.96 -2.37 0.32
CA ALA A 81 -19.48 -3.40 1.19
C ALA A 81 -19.98 -2.80 2.51
N TYR A 82 -19.19 -1.90 3.10
CA TYR A 82 -19.60 -1.17 4.30
C TYR A 82 -20.80 -0.25 4.05
N ILE A 83 -20.81 0.50 2.95
CA ILE A 83 -21.93 1.36 2.56
C ILE A 83 -23.22 0.54 2.45
N ARG A 84 -23.16 -0.63 1.79
CA ARG A 84 -24.30 -1.54 1.70
C ARG A 84 -24.74 -2.05 3.08
N GLN A 85 -23.78 -2.41 3.95
CA GLN A 85 -24.05 -2.92 5.29
C GLN A 85 -24.81 -1.92 6.16
N ILE A 86 -24.53 -0.62 6.04
CA ILE A 86 -25.17 0.41 6.86
C ILE A 86 -26.45 0.99 6.24
N GLY A 87 -26.89 0.50 5.07
CA GLY A 87 -28.14 0.91 4.43
C GLY A 87 -27.99 1.87 3.25
N GLY A 88 -26.79 1.99 2.66
CA GLY A 88 -26.52 2.78 1.47
C GLY A 88 -25.85 4.13 1.75
N GLU A 89 -25.60 4.90 0.69
CA GLU A 89 -24.83 6.16 0.75
C GLU A 89 -25.47 7.22 1.64
N ARG A 90 -26.80 7.25 1.70
CA ARG A 90 -27.52 8.18 2.58
C ARG A 90 -27.20 7.92 4.05
N ALA A 91 -27.29 6.66 4.48
CA ALA A 91 -26.97 6.26 5.85
C ALA A 91 -25.47 6.47 6.16
N PHE A 92 -24.59 6.29 5.17
CA PHE A 92 -23.18 6.65 5.30
C PHE A 92 -22.98 8.13 5.58
N SER A 93 -23.62 8.99 4.78
CA SER A 93 -23.50 10.44 4.89
C SER A 93 -24.04 10.96 6.22
N GLU A 94 -25.18 10.44 6.67
CA GLU A 94 -25.78 10.79 7.97
C GLU A 94 -24.90 10.36 9.15
N LYS A 95 -24.10 9.30 9.00
CA LYS A 95 -23.29 8.74 10.09
C LYS A 95 -21.88 9.32 10.17
N HIS A 96 -21.24 9.60 9.04
CA HIS A 96 -19.81 9.95 8.97
C HIS A 96 -19.54 11.34 8.41
N ASP A 97 -20.59 12.08 8.06
CA ASP A 97 -20.58 13.49 7.66
C ASP A 97 -19.37 13.85 6.77
N GLY A 98 -19.23 13.15 5.64
CA GLY A 98 -18.02 13.21 4.86
C GLY A 98 -18.07 12.55 3.49
N PHE A 99 -17.11 12.93 2.67
CA PHE A 99 -16.89 12.36 1.34
C PHE A 99 -16.51 10.89 1.43
N ASN A 100 -17.19 10.03 0.66
CA ASN A 100 -17.09 8.58 0.76
C ASN A 100 -16.01 7.94 -0.13
N ARG A 101 -15.32 8.71 -0.98
CA ARG A 101 -14.27 8.20 -1.90
C ARG A 101 -12.84 8.57 -1.50
N ASN A 102 -12.60 8.82 -0.22
CA ASN A 102 -11.25 9.08 0.31
C ASN A 102 -10.79 7.97 1.24
N ILE A 103 -9.51 8.00 1.64
CA ILE A 103 -8.93 6.97 2.50
C ILE A 103 -9.60 6.90 3.88
N LYS A 104 -10.08 8.04 4.42
CA LYS A 104 -10.80 8.10 5.70
C LYS A 104 -12.10 7.30 5.65
N ALA A 105 -12.81 7.34 4.53
CA ALA A 105 -14.03 6.55 4.35
C ALA A 105 -13.78 5.05 4.51
N PHE A 106 -12.68 4.54 3.94
CA PHE A 106 -12.27 3.13 4.09
C PHE A 106 -11.93 2.77 5.54
N GLU A 107 -11.39 3.69 6.35
CA GLU A 107 -11.08 3.43 7.77
C GLU A 107 -12.33 3.08 8.63
N HIS A 108 -13.54 3.37 8.13
CA HIS A 108 -14.80 2.97 8.79
C HIS A 108 -15.25 1.54 8.44
N SER A 109 -14.66 0.92 7.42
CA SER A 109 -15.00 -0.42 6.97
C SER A 109 -14.15 -1.48 7.64
N ASP A 110 -14.81 -2.47 8.26
CA ASP A 110 -14.18 -3.72 8.68
C ASP A 110 -14.31 -4.82 7.60
N CYS A 111 -14.91 -4.51 6.44
CA CYS A 111 -15.15 -5.45 5.35
C CYS A 111 -13.85 -5.66 4.56
N GLN A 112 -13.37 -6.91 4.51
CA GLN A 112 -12.14 -7.25 3.78
C GLN A 112 -12.19 -6.88 2.29
N GLU A 113 -13.36 -7.00 1.67
CA GLU A 113 -13.59 -6.69 0.26
C GLU A 113 -13.21 -5.24 -0.09
N ASP A 114 -13.61 -4.28 0.74
CA ASP A 114 -13.32 -2.86 0.53
C ASP A 114 -11.81 -2.59 0.53
N TRP A 115 -11.08 -3.21 1.46
CA TRP A 115 -9.63 -3.08 1.53
C TRP A 115 -8.91 -3.80 0.40
N GLN A 116 -9.43 -4.94 -0.09
CA GLN A 116 -8.88 -5.59 -1.26
C GLN A 116 -9.04 -4.70 -2.50
N GLU A 117 -10.20 -4.07 -2.67
CA GLU A 117 -10.46 -3.15 -3.78
C GLU A 117 -9.54 -1.93 -3.72
N LEU A 118 -9.41 -1.33 -2.53
CA LEU A 118 -8.48 -0.23 -2.30
C LEU A 118 -7.04 -0.61 -2.65
N MET A 119 -6.57 -1.78 -2.18
CA MET A 119 -5.20 -2.21 -2.43
C MET A 119 -4.94 -2.54 -3.91
N LYS A 120 -5.94 -2.87 -4.74
CA LYS A 120 -5.73 -3.07 -6.19
C LYS A 120 -5.18 -1.83 -6.89
N LEU A 121 -5.43 -0.64 -6.37
CA LEU A 121 -4.92 0.62 -6.92
C LEU A 121 -3.41 0.81 -6.68
N PHE A 122 -2.88 0.26 -5.59
CA PHE A 122 -1.53 0.60 -5.09
C PHE A 122 -0.59 -0.61 -4.96
N LEU A 123 -1.11 -1.83 -4.97
CA LEU A 123 -0.35 -3.04 -4.67
C LEU A 123 -0.05 -3.86 -5.91
N ILE A 124 1.24 -4.14 -6.09
CA ILE A 124 1.69 -5.22 -6.97
C ILE A 124 2.18 -6.37 -6.09
N ARG A 125 1.50 -7.52 -6.17
CA ARG A 125 1.88 -8.73 -5.43
C ARG A 125 2.06 -9.90 -6.39
N ARG A 126 3.16 -10.63 -6.23
CA ARG A 126 3.41 -11.91 -6.92
C ARG A 126 3.68 -12.99 -5.88
N THR A 127 3.09 -14.16 -6.04
CA THR A 127 3.33 -15.31 -5.16
C THR A 127 4.29 -16.29 -5.82
N ARG A 128 5.02 -17.09 -5.02
CA ARG A 128 5.90 -18.14 -5.56
C ARG A 128 5.14 -19.11 -6.47
N THR A 129 3.92 -19.49 -6.09
CA THR A 129 3.05 -20.36 -6.89
C THR A 129 2.70 -19.69 -8.22
N PHE A 130 2.26 -18.43 -8.20
CA PHE A 130 2.00 -17.67 -9.42
C PHE A 130 3.22 -17.64 -10.36
N ILE A 131 4.43 -17.41 -9.82
CA ILE A 131 5.66 -17.42 -10.62
C ILE A 131 5.91 -18.82 -11.21
N LYS A 132 5.75 -19.87 -10.41
CA LYS A 132 5.96 -21.26 -10.85
C LYS A 132 4.99 -21.72 -11.91
N ASP A 133 3.74 -21.27 -11.84
CA ASP A 133 2.71 -21.74 -12.75
C ASP A 133 2.75 -21.00 -14.10
N ASN A 134 3.32 -19.79 -14.14
CA ASN A 134 3.26 -18.91 -15.31
C ASN A 134 4.62 -18.66 -15.99
N TYR A 135 5.75 -18.83 -15.30
CA TYR A 135 7.06 -18.39 -15.82
C TYR A 135 8.15 -19.47 -15.82
N VAL A 136 7.89 -20.62 -15.21
CA VAL A 136 8.88 -21.70 -15.09
C VAL A 136 8.81 -22.62 -16.30
N LYS A 137 9.99 -22.97 -16.81
CA LYS A 137 10.17 -23.99 -17.87
C LYS A 137 10.62 -25.31 -17.25
N THR A 138 10.42 -26.40 -17.99
CA THR A 138 10.90 -27.72 -17.60
C THR A 138 12.06 -28.12 -18.52
N ASP A 139 13.18 -28.53 -17.93
CA ASP A 139 14.34 -29.01 -18.69
C ASP A 139 14.05 -30.43 -19.21
N PRO A 140 14.06 -30.66 -20.54
CA PRO A 140 13.77 -31.98 -21.10
C PRO A 140 14.80 -33.05 -20.73
N LYS A 141 16.01 -32.68 -20.31
CA LYS A 141 17.09 -33.65 -20.01
C LYS A 141 16.96 -34.29 -18.63
N ASN A 142 16.43 -33.56 -17.65
CA ASN A 142 16.38 -34.00 -16.25
C ASN A 142 15.03 -33.75 -15.57
N ASN A 143 14.05 -33.23 -16.33
CA ASN A 143 12.71 -32.90 -15.89
C ASN A 143 12.64 -31.88 -14.73
N ARG A 144 13.70 -31.09 -14.51
CA ARG A 144 13.73 -30.06 -13.47
C ARG A 144 13.09 -28.77 -13.96
N LYS A 145 12.36 -28.14 -13.06
CA LYS A 145 11.76 -26.82 -13.24
C LYS A 145 12.81 -25.73 -13.04
N TYR A 146 12.90 -24.78 -13.97
CA TYR A 146 13.82 -23.64 -13.89
C TYR A 146 13.18 -22.33 -14.38
N LEU A 147 13.70 -21.20 -13.91
CA LEU A 147 13.40 -19.88 -14.46
C LEU A 147 14.53 -19.48 -15.41
N GLU A 148 14.19 -19.06 -16.63
CA GLU A 148 15.16 -18.50 -17.58
C GLU A 148 15.05 -16.98 -17.57
N PHE A 149 16.13 -16.30 -17.20
CA PHE A 149 16.23 -14.85 -17.21
C PHE A 149 16.55 -14.35 -18.62
N LYS A 150 16.33 -13.05 -18.87
CA LYS A 150 16.56 -12.44 -20.19
C LYS A 150 18.02 -12.50 -20.66
N ASP A 151 18.95 -12.56 -19.72
CA ASP A 151 20.39 -12.72 -19.95
C ASP A 151 20.79 -14.19 -20.21
N GLY A 152 19.83 -15.12 -20.22
CA GLY A 152 20.06 -16.56 -20.42
C GLY A 152 20.44 -17.32 -19.15
N HIS A 153 20.55 -16.65 -18.00
CA HIS A 153 20.79 -17.32 -16.72
C HIS A 153 19.60 -18.21 -16.34
N ARG A 154 19.88 -19.33 -15.64
CA ARG A 154 18.85 -20.28 -15.19
C ARG A 154 18.88 -20.43 -13.66
N SER A 155 17.74 -20.26 -12.98
CA SER A 155 17.55 -20.55 -11.54
C SER A 155 16.65 -21.74 -11.30
#